data_AF-A0A535GSG3-F1
#
_entry.id   AF-A0A535GSG3-F1
#
_cell.length_a   1.000
_cell.length_b   1.000
_cell.length_c   1.000
_cell.angle_alpha   90.00
_cell.angle_beta   90.00
_cell.angle_gamma   90.00
#
_symmetry.space_group_name_H-M   'P 1'
#
loop_
_entity.id
_entity.type
_entity.pdbx_description
1 polymer ?
#
loop_
_entity_poly.entity_id
_entity_poly.type
_entity_poly.pdbx_seq_one_letter_code
_entity_poly.pdbx_strand_id
1 'polypeptide(L)' 'MAVDLALTEVAAGVFELRLPIPFEDGLVNVFLFLDGDEADLLDCGMNAEDSLEAIHRALDHL' A
#
# COMPACT_ATOMS: atom_id res chain seq x y z
N MET A 1 4.65 -14.16 8.77
CA MET A 1 5.69 -14.12 7.72
C MET A 1 6.00 -12.65 7.48
N ALA A 2 7.25 -12.25 7.31
CA ALA A 2 7.52 -10.85 6.97
C ALA A 2 6.98 -10.57 5.56
N VAL A 3 5.95 -9.74 5.45
CA VAL A 3 5.48 -9.23 4.15
C VAL A 3 6.61 -8.36 3.61
N ASP A 4 7.18 -8.74 2.47
CA ASP A 4 8.12 -7.87 1.76
C ASP A 4 7.32 -6.70 1.20
N LEU A 5 7.73 -5.47 1.52
CA LEU A 5 6.94 -4.27 1.24
C LEU A 5 6.98 -3.97 -0.27
N ALA A 6 5.91 -4.27 -0.99
CA ALA A 6 5.78 -4.02 -2.43
C ALA A 6 5.36 -2.56 -2.71
N LEU A 7 6.17 -1.60 -2.24
CA LEU A 7 5.97 -0.15 -2.42
C LEU A 7 6.89 0.38 -3.51
N THR A 8 6.37 1.18 -4.44
CA THR A 8 7.16 1.77 -5.54
C THR A 8 6.67 3.17 -5.86
N GLU A 9 7.58 4.16 -5.94
CA GLU A 9 7.23 5.49 -6.46
C GLU A 9 7.03 5.40 -7.98
N VAL A 10 5.82 5.71 -8.46
CA VAL A 10 5.43 5.61 -9.88
C VAL A 10 5.35 6.98 -10.56
N ALA A 11 5.21 8.05 -9.77
CA ALA A 11 5.36 9.43 -10.17
C ALA A 11 5.79 10.25 -8.94
N ALA A 12 6.26 11.49 -9.13
CA ALA A 12 6.72 12.33 -8.03
C ALA A 12 5.63 12.48 -6.95
N GLY A 13 5.89 11.93 -5.76
CA GLY A 13 4.95 11.95 -4.62
C GLY A 13 3.76 11.00 -4.75
N VAL A 14 3.78 10.06 -5.70
CA VAL A 14 2.73 9.05 -5.93
C VAL A 14 3.33 7.66 -5.86
N PHE A 15 2.82 6.85 -4.93
CA PHE A 15 3.35 5.53 -4.64
C PHE A 15 2.30 4.44 -4.92
N GLU A 16 2.70 3.39 -5.63
CA GLU A 16 1.94 2.15 -5.75
C GLU A 16 2.35 1.20 -4.61
N LEU A 17 1.35 0.71 -3.86
CA LEU A 17 1.47 -0.36 -2.88
C LEU A 17 0.62 -1.54 -3.33
N ARG A 18 1.21 -2.74 -3.42
CA ARG A 18 0.46 -3.96 -3.77
C ARG A 18 0.07 -4.74 -2.53
N LEU A 19 -1.23 -4.88 -2.30
CA LEU A 19 -1.79 -5.60 -1.14
C LEU A 19 -2.33 -6.98 -1.55
N PRO A 20 -2.19 -8.01 -0.70
CA PRO A 20 -2.71 -9.34 -0.97
C PRO A 20 -4.25 -9.36 -0.99
N ILE A 21 -4.83 -10.11 -1.93
CA ILE A 21 -6.27 -10.37 -2.01
C ILE A 21 -6.55 -11.86 -2.26
N PRO A 22 -7.66 -12.43 -1.77
CA PRO A 22 -7.97 -13.86 -1.89
C PRO A 22 -8.62 -14.21 -3.25
N PHE A 23 -8.17 -13.58 -4.34
CA PHE A 23 -8.68 -13.80 -5.70
C PHE A 23 -7.56 -14.28 -6.62
N GLU A 24 -7.89 -14.69 -7.85
CA GLU A 24 -6.94 -15.28 -8.82
C GLU A 24 -5.71 -14.40 -9.09
N ASP A 25 -5.91 -13.08 -9.18
CA ASP A 25 -4.83 -12.12 -9.40
C ASP A 25 -3.90 -11.97 -8.17
N GLY A 26 -4.34 -12.38 -6.99
CA GLY A 26 -3.56 -12.43 -5.74
C GLY A 26 -3.16 -11.08 -5.14
N LEU A 27 -3.18 -9.99 -5.91
CA LEU A 27 -2.78 -8.66 -5.50
C LEU A 27 -3.74 -7.59 -6.03
N VAL A 28 -3.90 -6.51 -5.27
CA VAL A 28 -4.58 -5.28 -5.70
C VAL A 28 -3.65 -4.09 -5.48
N ASN A 29 -3.68 -3.15 -6.41
CA ASN A 29 -2.93 -1.91 -6.28
C ASN A 29 -3.72 -0.92 -5.42
N VAL A 30 -3.02 -0.31 -4.48
CA VAL A 30 -3.46 0.81 -3.67
C VAL A 30 -2.46 1.93 -3.89
N PHE A 31 -2.92 3.18 -3.93
CA PHE A 31 -2.05 4.32 -4.19
C PHE A 31 -2.00 5.26 -3.00
N LEU A 32 -0.78 5.72 -2.67
CA LEU A 32 -0.55 6.77 -1.69
C LEU A 32 -0.11 8.04 -2.39
N PHE A 33 -0.70 9.17 -1.98
CA PHE A 33 -0.34 10.51 -2.45
C PHE A 33 0.15 11.32 -1.26
N LEU A 34 1.39 11.78 -1.30
CA LEU A 34 1.95 12.57 -0.20
C LEU A 34 1.48 14.03 -0.27
N ASP A 35 1.04 14.55 0.88
CA ASP A 35 0.75 15.97 1.10
C ASP A 35 1.36 16.42 2.44
N GLY A 36 2.62 16.84 2.39
CA GLY A 36 3.37 17.21 3.59
C GLY A 36 3.62 16.02 4.53
N ASP A 37 3.09 16.09 5.75
CA ASP A 37 3.19 15.03 6.77
C ASP A 37 2.00 14.04 6.71
N GLU A 38 1.09 14.23 5.75
CA GLU A 38 -0.08 13.38 5.55
C GLU A 38 0.00 12.62 4.22
N ALA A 39 -0.75 11.54 4.11
CA ALA A 39 -0.89 10.78 2.88
C ALA A 39 -2.36 10.45 2.63
N ASP A 40 -2.83 10.76 1.42
CA ASP A 40 -4.12 10.30 0.94
C ASP A 40 -4.00 8.89 0.38
N LEU A 41 -4.98 8.04 0.68
CA LEU A 41 -5.06 6.66 0.23
C LEU A 41 -6.18 6.51 -0.82
N LEU A 42 -5.81 6.07 -2.02
CA LEU A 42 -6.76 5.65 -3.05
C LEU A 42 -6.83 4.12 -3.08
N ASP A 43 -8.04 3.62 -2.82
CA ASP A 43 -8.36 2.22 -2.53
C ASP A 43 -7.72 1.68 -1.24
N CYS A 44 -8.35 0.67 -0.62
CA CYS A 44 -7.91 0.14 0.68
C CYS A 44 -7.62 -1.37 0.65
N GLY A 45 -7.74 -2.01 -0.52
CA GLY A 45 -7.71 -3.46 -0.63
C GLY A 45 -8.82 -4.16 0.16
N MET A 46 -8.45 -5.22 0.89
CA MET A 46 -9.37 -6.05 1.67
C MET A 46 -9.18 -5.86 3.18
N ASN A 47 -10.25 -6.04 3.96
CA ASN A 47 -10.19 -6.01 5.42
C ASN A 47 -9.47 -7.26 5.97
N ALA A 48 -8.13 -7.22 5.98
CA ALA A 48 -7.23 -8.26 6.43
C ALA A 48 -6.07 -7.66 7.24
N GLU A 49 -5.58 -8.39 8.23
CA GLU A 49 -4.50 -7.95 9.12
C GLU A 49 -3.20 -7.66 8.34
N ASP A 50 -2.84 -8.54 7.41
CA ASP A 50 -1.66 -8.37 6.54
C ASP A 50 -1.73 -7.10 5.69
N SER A 51 -2.94 -6.72 5.22
CA SER A 51 -3.15 -5.49 4.46
C SER A 51 -2.92 -4.25 5.33
N LEU A 52 -3.44 -4.24 6.56
CA LEU A 52 -3.25 -3.14 7.50
C LEU A 52 -1.78 -3.00 7.91
N GLU A 53 -1.10 -4.11 8.19
CA GLU A 53 0.33 -4.12 8.50
C GLU A 53 1.15 -3.54 7.32
N ALA A 54 0.84 -3.97 6.09
CA ALA A 54 1.52 -3.46 4.90
C ALA A 54 1.29 -1.94 4.70
N ILE A 55 0.07 -1.45 4.92
CA ILE A 55 -0.24 -0.01 4.82
C ILE A 55 0.54 0.78 5.88
N HIS A 56 0.53 0.36 7.15
CA HIS A 56 1.29 1.06 8.19
C HIS A 56 2.79 1.06 7.91
N ARG A 57 3.34 -0.08 7.50
CA ARG A 57 4.76 -0.16 7.12
C ARG A 57 5.08 0.71 5.92
N ALA A 58 4.17 0.85 4.95
CA ALA A 58 4.34 1.77 3.83
C ALA A 58 4.41 3.22 4.31
N LEU A 59 3.47 3.64 5.17
CA LEU A 59 3.45 5.00 5.74
C LEU A 59 4.71 5.31 6.57
N ASP A 60 5.24 4.35 7.32
CA ASP A 60 6.48 4.53 8.08
C ASP A 60 7.74 4.70 7.19
N HIS A 61 7.67 4.31 5.91
CA HIS A 61 8.80 4.40 4.95
C HIS A 61 8.75 5.65 4.05
N LEU A 62 7.63 6.38 4.05
CA LEU A 62 7.42 7.58 3.23
C LEU A 62 7.77 8.83 4.03
#